data_AF-D0FM24-F1
#
_entry.id   AF-D0FM24-F1
#
_cell.length_a   1.000
_cell.length_b   1.000
_cell.length_c   1.000
_cell.angle_alpha   90.00
_cell.angle_beta   90.00
_cell.angle_gamma   90.00
#
_symmetry.space_group_name_H-M   'P 1'
#
loop_
_entity.id
_entity.type
_entity.pdbx_description
1 polymer ?
#
loop_
_entity_poly.entity_id
_entity_poly.type
_entity_poly.pdbx_seq_one_letter_code
_entity_poly.pdbx_strand_id
1 'polypeptide(L)'
;MEEYARLLNTILTKVVFNHMTMFFVFLFVGFTFIPPELTLYLDAKTPAFFPDWFTLANFGSLIFALVSTMIWILISKATKSIISKLRESLKTNSEQARLINLLHNLSTEEQHVLAMSCLNERIIFPDNRTQLAIEKLLSKELISYGWTNDKYELNPLIRNVVLAELDKQMNSHH
;
A
#
# COMPACT_ATOMS: atom_id res chain seq x y z
N MET A 1 -12.18 14.49 -37.16
CA MET A 1 -11.03 13.62 -37.51
C MET A 1 -9.85 13.83 -36.56
N GLU A 2 -9.48 15.07 -36.26
CA GLU A 2 -8.33 15.40 -35.41
C GLU A 2 -8.48 14.94 -33.94
N GLU A 3 -9.68 15.10 -33.35
CA GLU A 3 -9.97 14.58 -32.00
C GLU A 3 -9.92 13.06 -31.90
N TYR A 4 -10.43 12.36 -32.91
CA TYR A 4 -10.36 10.89 -33.00
C TYR A 4 -8.91 10.41 -33.14
N ALA A 5 -8.09 11.09 -33.95
CA ALA A 5 -6.67 10.80 -34.09
C ALA A 5 -5.90 11.06 -32.78
N ARG A 6 -6.24 12.13 -32.05
CA ARG A 6 -5.64 12.45 -30.75
C ARG A 6 -6.01 11.44 -29.67
N LEU A 7 -7.26 10.98 -29.68
CA LEU A 7 -7.77 9.96 -28.77
C LEU A 7 -7.14 8.60 -29.08
N LEU A 8 -7.05 8.22 -30.37
CA LEU A 8 -6.35 7.03 -30.84
C LEU A 8 -4.86 7.06 -30.46
N ASN A 9 -4.19 8.20 -30.68
CA ASN A 9 -2.78 8.36 -30.35
C ASN A 9 -2.54 8.36 -28.84
N THR A 10 -3.48 8.88 -28.04
CA THR A 10 -3.42 8.81 -26.57
C THR A 10 -3.60 7.38 -26.09
N ILE A 11 -4.53 6.62 -26.69
CA ILE A 11 -4.71 5.20 -26.40
C ILE A 11 -3.43 4.43 -26.78
N LEU A 12 -2.92 4.58 -28.00
CA LEU A 12 -1.68 3.94 -28.43
C LEU A 12 -0.50 4.33 -27.52
N THR A 13 -0.24 5.61 -27.32
CA THR A 13 0.99 6.01 -26.62
C THR A 13 0.95 5.70 -25.12
N LYS A 14 -0.20 5.84 -24.44
CA LYS A 14 -0.28 5.63 -22.98
C LYS A 14 -0.68 4.21 -22.58
N VAL A 15 -1.57 3.55 -23.32
CA VAL A 15 -2.06 2.20 -22.98
C VAL A 15 -1.10 1.17 -23.53
N VAL A 16 -0.68 1.34 -24.78
CA VAL A 16 0.08 0.30 -25.49
C VAL A 16 1.52 0.28 -24.97
N PHE A 17 2.28 1.37 -24.85
CA PHE A 17 3.71 1.27 -24.41
C PHE A 17 3.95 0.69 -23.00
N ASN A 18 3.13 1.02 -22.00
CA ASN A 18 3.32 0.53 -20.63
C ASN A 18 2.70 -0.84 -20.35
N HIS A 19 1.71 -1.26 -21.15
CA HIS A 19 1.03 -2.54 -21.01
C HIS A 19 1.15 -3.41 -22.26
N MET A 20 2.12 -3.09 -23.12
CA MET A 20 2.34 -3.64 -24.46
C MET A 20 2.41 -5.16 -24.43
N THR A 21 3.21 -5.68 -23.51
CA THR A 21 3.38 -7.12 -23.31
C THR A 21 2.06 -7.79 -22.99
N MET A 22 1.26 -7.23 -22.09
CA MET A 22 -0.03 -7.81 -21.72
C MET A 22 -1.07 -7.64 -22.82
N PHE A 23 -1.04 -6.53 -23.55
CA PHE A 23 -1.86 -6.34 -24.74
C PHE A 23 -1.56 -7.42 -25.79
N PHE A 24 -0.28 -7.69 -26.09
CA PHE A 24 0.09 -8.76 -27.01
C PHE A 24 -0.27 -10.15 -26.49
N VAL A 25 -0.19 -10.39 -25.18
CA VAL A 25 -0.67 -11.65 -24.58
C VAL A 25 -2.18 -11.79 -24.78
N PHE A 26 -2.97 -10.76 -24.52
CA PHE A 26 -4.43 -10.82 -24.74
C PHE A 26 -4.80 -10.90 -26.22
N LEU A 27 -4.01 -10.27 -27.09
CA LEU A 27 -4.16 -10.39 -28.54
C LEU A 27 -3.89 -11.83 -28.98
N PHE A 28 -2.78 -12.42 -28.54
CA PHE A 28 -2.46 -13.82 -28.79
C PHE A 28 -3.57 -14.75 -28.30
N VAL A 29 -4.09 -14.52 -27.08
CA VAL A 29 -5.21 -15.29 -26.54
C VAL A 29 -6.45 -15.14 -27.41
N GLY A 30 -6.78 -13.91 -27.80
CA GLY A 30 -7.94 -13.60 -28.64
C GLY A 30 -7.87 -14.22 -30.04
N PHE A 31 -6.67 -14.46 -30.58
CA PHE A 31 -6.49 -15.16 -31.86
C PHE A 31 -6.40 -16.67 -31.71
N THR A 32 -5.74 -17.16 -30.67
CA THR A 32 -5.47 -18.60 -30.50
C THR A 32 -6.68 -19.36 -29.98
N PHE A 33 -7.51 -18.71 -29.16
CA PHE A 33 -8.64 -19.35 -28.49
C PHE A 33 -10.01 -18.89 -29.02
N ILE A 34 -10.05 -18.17 -30.14
CA ILE A 34 -11.32 -17.91 -30.81
C ILE A 34 -11.88 -19.24 -31.35
N PRO A 35 -13.13 -19.62 -31.01
CA PRO A 35 -13.71 -20.86 -31.51
C PRO A 35 -13.80 -20.84 -33.04
N PRO A 36 -13.42 -21.94 -33.73
CA PRO A 36 -13.49 -22.00 -35.19
C PRO A 36 -14.88 -21.71 -35.75
N GLU A 37 -15.94 -22.12 -35.04
CA GLU A 37 -17.32 -21.88 -35.42
C GLU A 37 -17.66 -20.39 -35.42
N LEU A 38 -17.11 -19.65 -34.44
CA LEU A 38 -17.29 -18.21 -34.34
C LEU A 38 -16.51 -17.48 -35.44
N THR A 39 -15.30 -17.93 -35.73
CA THR A 39 -14.50 -17.41 -36.85
C THR A 39 -15.23 -17.59 -38.17
N LEU A 40 -15.74 -18.79 -38.47
CA LEU A 40 -16.50 -19.06 -39.68
C LEU A 40 -17.76 -18.19 -39.80
N TYR A 41 -18.49 -18.01 -38.70
CA TYR A 41 -19.67 -17.15 -38.66
C TYR A 41 -19.32 -15.68 -38.93
N LEU A 42 -18.27 -15.16 -38.28
CA LEU A 42 -17.85 -13.77 -38.41
C LEU A 42 -17.23 -13.48 -39.78
N ASP A 43 -16.44 -14.40 -40.32
CA ASP A 43 -15.83 -14.28 -41.64
C ASP A 43 -16.90 -14.24 -42.73
N ALA A 44 -17.92 -15.11 -42.66
CA ALA A 44 -19.06 -15.10 -43.57
C ALA A 44 -19.91 -13.82 -43.49
N LYS A 45 -19.83 -13.08 -42.38
CA LYS A 45 -20.49 -11.79 -42.16
C LYS A 45 -19.57 -10.59 -42.35
N THR A 46 -18.32 -10.81 -42.76
CA THR A 46 -17.35 -9.73 -42.97
C THR A 46 -17.81 -8.87 -44.15
N PRO A 47 -18.07 -7.57 -43.92
CA PRO A 47 -18.50 -6.66 -44.99
C PRO A 47 -17.41 -6.46 -46.04
N ALA A 48 -17.81 -6.21 -47.30
CA ALA A 48 -16.89 -6.03 -48.43
C ALA A 48 -15.96 -4.80 -48.34
N PHE A 49 -16.14 -3.92 -47.34
CA PHE A 49 -15.24 -2.80 -47.09
C PHE A 49 -14.06 -3.17 -46.17
N PHE A 50 -14.07 -4.35 -45.55
CA PHE A 50 -12.91 -4.85 -44.82
C PHE A 50 -11.83 -5.31 -45.81
N PRO A 51 -10.54 -5.07 -45.51
CA PRO A 51 -9.46 -5.65 -46.30
C PRO A 51 -9.47 -7.19 -46.23
N ASP A 52 -9.06 -7.86 -47.32
CA ASP A 52 -9.03 -9.33 -47.39
C ASP A 52 -8.15 -9.98 -46.32
N TRP A 53 -7.16 -9.25 -45.79
CA TRP A 53 -6.26 -9.71 -44.72
C TRP A 53 -6.79 -9.44 -43.31
N PHE A 54 -7.88 -8.69 -43.16
CA PHE A 54 -8.44 -8.30 -41.87
C PHE A 54 -9.93 -8.59 -41.82
N THR A 55 -10.31 -9.74 -41.26
CA THR A 55 -11.72 -10.13 -41.16
C THR A 55 -12.39 -9.57 -39.92
N LEU A 56 -13.72 -9.72 -39.84
CA LEU A 56 -14.49 -9.34 -38.66
C LEU A 56 -14.08 -10.16 -37.42
N ALA A 57 -13.62 -11.39 -37.59
CA ALA A 57 -13.03 -12.19 -36.52
C ALA A 57 -11.76 -11.54 -35.96
N ASN A 58 -10.85 -11.09 -36.84
CA ASN A 58 -9.62 -10.40 -36.46
C ASN A 58 -9.91 -9.10 -35.70
N PHE A 59 -10.95 -8.37 -36.12
CA PHE A 59 -11.43 -7.19 -35.40
C PHE A 59 -11.99 -7.54 -34.02
N GLY A 60 -12.75 -8.63 -33.90
CA GLY A 60 -13.24 -9.14 -32.62
C GLY A 60 -12.10 -9.45 -31.64
N SER A 61 -11.06 -10.14 -32.10
CA SER A 61 -9.87 -10.46 -31.29
C SER A 61 -9.12 -9.19 -30.88
N LEU A 62 -9.04 -8.16 -31.74
CA LEU A 62 -8.47 -6.86 -31.40
C LEU A 62 -9.27 -6.13 -30.31
N ILE A 63 -10.60 -6.11 -30.43
CA ILE A 63 -11.49 -5.49 -29.43
C ILE A 63 -11.37 -6.22 -28.09
N PHE A 64 -11.35 -7.55 -28.11
CA PHE A 64 -11.10 -8.35 -26.91
C PHE A 64 -9.78 -7.98 -26.23
N ALA A 65 -8.69 -7.89 -27.00
CA ALA A 65 -7.38 -7.52 -26.47
C ALA A 65 -7.37 -6.12 -25.83
N LEU A 66 -8.05 -5.15 -26.45
CA LEU A 66 -8.19 -3.80 -25.91
C LEU A 66 -8.97 -3.79 -24.59
N VAL A 67 -10.11 -4.47 -24.52
CA VAL A 67 -10.95 -4.55 -23.31
C VAL A 67 -10.21 -5.26 -22.18
N SER A 68 -9.60 -6.41 -22.45
CA SER A 68 -8.81 -7.15 -21.46
C SER A 68 -7.62 -6.34 -20.95
N THR A 69 -6.96 -5.56 -21.82
CA THR A 69 -5.88 -4.65 -21.42
C THR A 69 -6.39 -3.54 -20.50
N MET A 70 -7.56 -2.96 -20.78
CA MET A 70 -8.18 -1.97 -19.89
C MET A 70 -8.47 -2.56 -18.51
N ILE A 71 -9.04 -3.77 -18.45
CA ILE A 71 -9.29 -4.49 -17.18
C ILE A 71 -7.98 -4.73 -16.42
N TRP A 72 -6.95 -5.20 -17.12
CA TRP A 72 -5.62 -5.41 -16.54
C TRP A 72 -5.04 -4.14 -15.92
N ILE A 73 -5.17 -3.00 -16.59
CA ILE A 73 -4.70 -1.71 -16.08
C ILE A 73 -5.39 -1.36 -14.76
N LEU A 74 -6.71 -1.54 -14.68
CA LEU A 74 -7.47 -1.27 -13.46
C LEU A 74 -7.02 -2.18 -12.31
N ILE A 75 -6.87 -3.47 -12.57
CA ILE A 75 -6.40 -4.45 -11.58
C ILE A 75 -4.99 -4.10 -11.12
N SER A 76 -4.06 -3.84 -12.04
CA SER A 76 -2.65 -3.55 -11.70
C SER A 76 -2.51 -2.31 -10.81
N LYS A 77 -3.34 -1.29 -11.01
CA LYS A 77 -3.38 -0.09 -10.16
C LYS A 77 -3.93 -0.40 -8.77
N ALA A 78 -5.02 -1.16 -8.70
CA ALA A 78 -5.62 -1.57 -7.43
C ALA A 78 -4.64 -2.43 -6.62
N THR A 79 -4.03 -3.44 -7.24
CA THR A 79 -3.07 -4.35 -6.61
C THR A 79 -1.84 -3.59 -6.09
N LYS A 80 -1.28 -2.64 -6.86
CA LYS A 80 -0.15 -1.82 -6.38
C LYS A 80 -0.50 -1.02 -5.13
N SER A 81 -1.68 -0.40 -5.09
CA SER A 81 -2.17 0.36 -3.93
C SER A 81 -2.39 -0.52 -2.70
N ILE A 82 -2.93 -1.72 -2.89
CA ILE A 82 -3.12 -2.68 -1.79
C ILE A 82 -1.76 -3.16 -1.26
N ILE A 83 -0.82 -3.50 -2.15
CA ILE A 83 0.51 -3.97 -1.77
C ILE A 83 1.29 -2.89 -1.03
N SER A 84 1.23 -1.63 -1.45
CA SER A 84 1.92 -0.54 -0.76
C SER A 84 1.36 -0.35 0.65
N LYS A 85 0.03 -0.33 0.81
CA LYS A 85 -0.62 -0.26 2.12
C LYS A 85 -0.27 -1.44 3.01
N LEU A 86 -0.25 -2.66 2.47
CA LEU A 86 0.13 -3.85 3.21
C LEU A 86 1.60 -3.77 3.65
N ARG A 87 2.51 -3.33 2.77
CA ARG A 87 3.93 -3.18 3.10
C ARG A 87 4.16 -2.13 4.18
N GLU A 88 3.46 -1.00 4.09
CA GLU A 88 3.47 0.03 5.12
C GLU A 88 2.96 -0.53 6.46
N SER A 89 1.82 -1.23 6.45
CA SER A 89 1.26 -1.87 7.64
C SER A 89 2.20 -2.94 8.24
N LEU A 90 2.85 -3.75 7.42
CA LEU A 90 3.81 -4.74 7.90
C LEU A 90 5.03 -4.07 8.54
N LYS A 91 5.52 -2.98 7.96
CA LYS A 91 6.62 -2.21 8.52
C LYS A 91 6.22 -1.59 9.87
N THR A 92 5.05 -0.96 9.95
CA THR A 92 4.55 -0.38 11.21
C THR A 92 4.34 -1.45 12.27
N ASN A 93 3.81 -2.62 11.91
CA ASN A 93 3.61 -3.74 12.85
C ASN A 93 4.95 -4.31 13.33
N SER A 94 5.94 -4.43 12.44
CA SER A 94 7.29 -4.87 12.81
C SER A 94 7.97 -3.88 13.76
N GLU A 95 7.86 -2.58 13.49
CA GLU A 95 8.40 -1.53 14.37
C GLU A 95 7.68 -1.52 15.71
N GLN A 96 6.35 -1.66 15.71
CA GLN A 96 5.55 -1.81 16.92
C GLN A 96 6.00 -3.02 17.74
N ALA A 97 6.17 -4.19 17.14
CA ALA A 97 6.65 -5.39 17.83
C ALA A 97 8.08 -5.22 18.39
N ARG A 98 8.97 -4.56 17.64
CA ARG A 98 10.32 -4.21 18.13
C ARG A 98 10.24 -3.34 19.38
N LEU A 99 9.41 -2.30 19.36
CA LEU A 99 9.23 -1.38 20.49
C LEU A 99 8.57 -2.08 21.69
N ILE A 100 7.58 -2.94 21.47
CA ILE A 100 6.95 -3.75 22.54
C ILE A 100 7.98 -4.67 23.21
N ASN A 101 8.85 -5.32 22.45
CA ASN A 101 9.92 -6.13 23.01
C ASN A 101 10.92 -5.31 23.84
N LEU A 102 11.15 -4.05 23.47
CA LEU A 102 11.98 -3.15 24.27
C LEU A 102 11.29 -2.76 25.58
N LEU A 103 9.96 -2.62 25.60
CA LEU A 103 9.21 -2.30 26.83
C LEU A 103 9.40 -3.35 27.93
N HIS A 104 9.46 -4.64 27.57
CA HIS A 104 9.65 -5.72 28.54
C HIS A 104 11.03 -5.73 29.22
N ASN A 105 12.02 -5.06 28.64
CA ASN A 105 13.40 -5.04 29.13
C ASN A 105 13.78 -3.71 29.82
N LEU A 106 12.80 -2.88 30.18
CA LEU A 106 13.03 -1.59 30.81
C LEU A 106 13.29 -1.71 32.31
N SER A 107 14.16 -0.86 32.84
CA SER A 107 14.33 -0.70 34.29
C SER A 107 13.12 -0.01 34.92
N THR A 108 12.97 -0.14 36.25
CA THR A 108 11.86 0.45 37.00
C THR A 108 11.77 1.97 36.81
N GLU A 109 12.91 2.64 36.74
CA GLU A 109 13.04 4.09 36.51
C GLU A 109 12.64 4.46 35.08
N GLU A 110 13.03 3.66 34.08
CA GLU A 110 12.61 3.85 32.70
C GLU A 110 11.10 3.65 32.54
N GLN A 111 10.50 2.66 33.23
CA GLN A 111 9.05 2.44 33.26
C GLN A 111 8.31 3.63 33.89
N HIS A 112 8.86 4.19 34.97
CA HIS A 112 8.29 5.38 35.62
C HIS A 112 8.32 6.61 34.69
N VAL A 113 9.44 6.88 34.02
CA VAL A 113 9.55 7.97 33.04
C VAL A 113 8.60 7.78 31.85
N LEU A 114 8.42 6.54 31.39
CA LEU A 114 7.46 6.19 30.36
C LEU A 114 6.02 6.44 30.77
N ALA A 115 5.64 6.07 32.00
CA ALA A 115 4.31 6.32 32.55
C ALA A 115 4.02 7.83 32.63
N MET A 116 4.96 8.63 33.15
CA MET A 116 4.84 10.09 33.18
C MET A 116 4.69 10.69 31.76
N SER A 117 5.47 10.19 30.80
CA SER A 117 5.38 10.61 29.40
C SER A 117 4.04 10.22 28.76
N CYS A 118 3.47 9.06 29.14
CA CYS A 118 2.16 8.60 28.68
C CYS A 118 1.01 9.47 29.22
N LEU A 119 1.13 9.92 30.47
CA LEU A 119 0.18 10.83 31.13
C LEU A 119 0.35 12.30 30.72
N ASN A 120 1.30 12.60 29.82
CA ASN A 120 1.64 13.94 29.37
C ASN A 120 2.07 14.87 30.52
N GLU A 121 2.66 14.29 31.56
CA GLU A 121 3.22 15.00 32.70
C GLU A 121 4.57 15.62 32.34
N ARG A 122 4.83 16.82 32.89
CA ARG A 122 6.09 17.52 32.65
C ARG A 122 7.10 17.06 33.69
N ILE A 123 8.23 16.51 33.23
CA ILE A 123 9.34 16.14 34.13
C ILE A 123 10.13 17.42 34.43
N ILE A 124 9.90 18.00 35.61
CA ILE A 124 10.55 19.24 36.05
C ILE A 124 11.70 18.86 36.98
N PHE A 125 12.93 19.23 36.61
CA PHE A 125 14.19 18.94 37.34
C PHE A 125 14.49 17.44 37.53
N PRO A 126 14.86 16.72 36.45
CA PRO A 126 15.25 15.31 36.58
C PRO A 126 16.50 15.18 37.45
N ASP A 127 16.50 14.24 38.40
CA ASP A 127 17.72 13.78 39.05
C ASP A 127 18.60 13.03 38.04
N ASN A 128 19.89 12.85 38.35
CA ASN A 128 20.84 12.21 37.44
C ASN A 128 20.38 10.82 36.95
N ARG A 129 19.59 10.07 37.74
CA ARG A 129 19.06 8.76 37.34
C ARG A 129 17.89 8.90 36.38
N THR A 130 16.97 9.82 36.63
CA THR A 130 15.86 10.12 35.71
C THR A 130 16.37 10.70 34.39
N GLN A 131 17.40 11.55 34.41
CA GLN A 131 18.02 12.06 33.20
C GLN A 131 18.63 10.93 32.35
N LEU A 132 19.36 10.00 32.99
CA LEU A 132 19.91 8.83 32.31
C LEU A 132 18.81 7.92 31.74
N ALA A 133 17.69 7.75 32.43
CA ALA A 133 16.55 6.99 31.95
C ALA A 133 15.88 7.66 30.73
N ILE A 134 15.72 8.98 30.74
CA ILE A 134 15.21 9.76 29.61
C ILE A 134 16.11 9.59 28.38
N GLU A 135 17.42 9.74 28.54
CA GLU A 135 18.38 9.57 27.44
C GLU A 135 18.34 8.16 26.85
N LYS A 136 18.23 7.13 27.70
CA LYS A 136 18.07 5.74 27.25
C LYS A 136 16.77 5.53 26.49
N LEU A 137 15.65 6.09 26.95
CA LEU A 137 14.35 5.97 26.30
C LEU A 137 14.31 6.71 24.95
N LEU A 138 14.96 7.88 24.85
CA LEU A 138 15.17 8.60 23.59
C LEU A 138 16.02 7.76 22.63
N SER A 139 17.12 7.16 23.10
CA SER A 139 17.99 6.31 22.29
C SER A 139 17.28 5.05 21.76
N LYS A 140 16.27 4.57 22.47
CA LYS A 140 15.43 3.42 22.12
C LYS A 140 14.22 3.80 21.25
N GLU A 141 14.05 5.08 20.91
CA GLU A 141 12.91 5.62 20.15
C GLU A 141 11.54 5.32 20.79
N LEU A 142 11.52 5.12 22.12
CA LEU A 142 10.30 4.88 22.89
C LEU A 142 9.59 6.19 23.23
N ILE A 143 10.36 7.25 23.45
CA ILE A 143 9.85 8.61 23.65
C ILE A 143 10.51 9.54 22.63
N SER A 144 9.84 10.65 22.34
CA SER A 144 10.36 11.75 21.52
C SER A 144 10.11 13.08 22.22
N TYR A 145 11.03 14.03 22.08
CA TYR A 145 10.82 15.37 22.64
C TYR A 145 9.94 16.20 21.70
N GLY A 146 8.74 16.55 22.17
CA GLY A 146 7.75 17.32 21.44
C GLY A 146 8.14 18.80 21.41
N TRP A 147 8.58 19.27 20.24
CA TRP A 147 9.08 20.64 20.09
C TRP A 147 8.00 21.71 20.33
N THR A 148 6.73 21.38 20.10
CA THR A 148 5.58 22.28 20.28
C THR A 148 5.09 22.36 21.73
N ASN A 149 5.30 21.29 22.51
CA ASN A 149 4.71 21.13 23.83
C ASN A 149 5.74 21.19 24.97
N ASP A 150 7.03 21.23 24.66
CA ASP A 150 8.15 21.22 25.62
C ASP A 150 8.01 20.07 26.65
N LYS A 151 7.66 18.90 26.12
CA LYS A 151 7.37 17.67 26.86
C LYS A 151 7.86 16.44 26.11
N TYR A 152 8.10 15.36 26.85
CA TYR A 152 8.38 14.05 26.26
C TYR A 152 7.07 13.37 25.89
N GLU A 153 6.96 12.98 24.64
CA GLU A 153 5.79 12.29 24.07
C GLU A 153 6.12 10.82 23.84
N LEU A 154 5.20 9.95 24.22
CA LEU A 154 5.31 8.52 23.97
C LEU A 154 5.15 8.21 22.48
N ASN A 155 5.95 7.26 21.97
CA ASN A 155 5.81 6.81 20.60
C ASN A 155 4.36 6.32 20.33
N PRO A 156 3.67 6.87 19.32
CA PRO A 156 2.26 6.58 19.08
C PRO A 156 1.98 5.10 18.79
N LEU A 157 2.96 4.36 18.26
CA LEU A 157 2.82 2.92 17.96
C LEU A 157 2.63 2.06 19.21
N ILE A 158 3.17 2.49 20.35
CA ILE A 158 3.13 1.73 21.61
C ILE A 158 2.21 2.34 22.66
N ARG A 159 1.65 3.54 22.40
CA ARG A 159 0.81 4.27 23.35
C ARG A 159 -0.32 3.42 23.92
N ASN A 160 -1.07 2.73 23.06
CA ASN A 160 -2.21 1.91 23.51
C ASN A 160 -1.77 0.70 24.35
N VAL A 161 -0.60 0.13 24.05
CA VAL A 161 -0.06 -1.02 24.80
C VAL A 161 0.38 -0.58 26.20
N VAL A 162 1.07 0.56 26.29
CA VAL A 162 1.49 1.14 27.57
C VAL A 162 0.29 1.55 28.40
N LEU A 163 -0.74 2.17 27.81
CA LEU A 163 -1.99 2.51 28.50
C LEU A 163 -2.69 1.26 29.06
N ALA A 164 -2.79 0.18 28.29
CA ALA A 164 -3.41 -1.06 28.75
C ALA A 164 -2.64 -1.71 29.91
N GLU A 165 -1.31 -1.63 29.91
CA GLU A 165 -0.49 -2.14 31.02
C GLU A 165 -0.63 -1.28 32.28
N LEU A 166 -0.68 0.06 32.13
CA LEU A 166 -0.99 0.97 33.25
C LEU A 166 -2.37 0.68 33.84
N ASP A 167 -3.41 0.53 33.01
CA ASP A 167 -4.77 0.23 33.46
C ASP A 167 -4.82 -1.11 34.21
N LYS A 168 -4.07 -2.12 33.74
CA LYS A 168 -3.98 -3.42 34.41
C LYS A 168 -3.32 -3.30 35.78
N GLN A 169 -2.23 -2.56 35.90
CA GLN A 169 -1.56 -2.32 37.18
C GLN A 169 -2.47 -1.58 38.15
N MET A 170 -3.17 -0.55 37.69
CA MET A 170 -4.10 0.24 38.51
C MET A 170 -5.28 -0.61 39.02
N ASN A 171 -5.83 -1.49 38.19
CA ASN A 171 -6.93 -2.39 38.57
C ASN A 171 -6.48 -3.58 39.45
N SER A 172 -5.19 -3.94 39.44
CA SER A 172 -4.66 -5.01 40.30
C SER A 172 -4.37 -4.60 41.75
N HIS A 173 -4.42 -3.29 42.03
CA HIS A 173 -4.21 -2.70 43.36
C HIS A 173 -5.52 -2.34 44.08
N HIS A 174 -6.67 -2.76 43.53
CA HIS A 174 -7.99 -2.72 44.17
C HIS A 174 -8.42 -4.10 44.64
#